data_AF-A0A3D1ZL71-F1
#
_entry.id   AF-A0A3D1ZL71-F1
#
_cell.length_a   1.000
_cell.length_b   1.000
_cell.length_c   1.000
_cell.angle_alpha   90.00
_cell.angle_beta   90.00
_cell.angle_gamma   90.00
#
_symmetry.space_group_name_H-M   'P 1'
#
loop_
_entity.id
_entity.type
_entity.pdbx_description
1 polymer ?
#
loop_
_entity_poly.entity_id
_entity_poly.type
_entity_poly.pdbx_seq_one_letter_code
_entity_poly.pdbx_strand_id
1 'polypeptide(L)'
;GNLGFPLPGGSRRPYVTWTLLAINVLIWLATEVAGGSTDTDVLLRFGAMYGPYIADGDYWRLFTAMFLHVGLTHLAFNGFGLFIFGQQVEKFYGPYRFGVIYILAGLAGSVASFALNDTAVGAGASGAIFGILGALVAFFVIHRDKLGEFGRQSLTGFLILAAINLFIGFSIPNVDNFAHMGGFAAGFALTLPLAPKYRPVYDNWGQLGGLRDTNSILKQWWVIPVALIVLALGTMLGAGSIGENIFTHVREAERYLDDGEHELALDEIAKAIQMEPRLAESYLVSAKIYADLGNYRTALTEAGLAFRLGLNDDGQAEAVALMREARARIQ
;
A
#
# COMPACT_ATOMS: atom_id res chain seq x y z
N GLY A 1 39.12 12.94 8.29
CA GLY A 1 40.04 12.01 7.61
C GLY A 1 39.23 11.07 6.77
N ASN A 2 39.62 10.88 5.50
CA ASN A 2 38.99 9.91 4.61
C ASN A 2 39.27 8.51 5.20
N LEU A 3 38.26 7.68 5.41
CA LEU A 3 38.41 6.39 6.12
C LEU A 3 39.38 5.42 5.43
N GLY A 4 39.82 5.69 4.20
CA GLY A 4 40.80 4.88 3.45
C GLY A 4 40.29 3.48 3.08
N PHE A 5 39.06 3.13 3.46
CA PHE A 5 38.43 1.84 3.26
C PHE A 5 37.03 2.01 2.66
N PRO A 6 36.62 1.14 1.72
CA PRO A 6 35.26 1.12 1.22
C PRO A 6 34.28 0.79 2.35
N LEU A 7 33.09 1.41 2.33
CA LEU A 7 32.01 1.08 3.26
C LEU A 7 31.70 -0.43 3.20
N PRO A 8 31.44 -1.08 4.36
CA PRO A 8 31.05 -2.48 4.38
C PRO A 8 29.84 -2.74 3.50
N GLY A 9 29.94 -3.74 2.62
CA GLY A 9 28.86 -4.13 1.74
C GLY A 9 29.00 -3.73 0.26
N GLY A 10 30.07 -3.02 -0.13
CA GLY A 10 30.33 -2.69 -1.53
C GLY A 10 30.36 -3.90 -2.49
N SER A 11 30.75 -5.08 -1.99
CA SER A 11 30.77 -6.35 -2.74
C SER A 11 29.47 -7.17 -2.64
N ARG A 12 28.48 -6.73 -1.85
CA ARG A 12 27.21 -7.46 -1.71
C ARG A 12 26.42 -7.38 -3.00
N ARG A 13 25.90 -8.53 -3.44
CA ARG A 13 24.94 -8.61 -4.53
C ARG A 13 23.55 -8.22 -4.00
N PRO A 14 22.84 -7.27 -4.63
CA PRO A 14 21.59 -6.71 -4.12
C PRO A 14 20.38 -7.58 -4.53
N TYR A 15 20.30 -8.80 -4.01
CA TYR A 15 19.31 -9.78 -4.43
C TYR A 15 17.87 -9.36 -4.09
N VAL A 16 17.64 -8.67 -2.97
CA VAL A 16 16.29 -8.22 -2.58
C VAL A 16 15.80 -7.16 -3.55
N THR A 17 16.66 -6.22 -3.95
CA THR A 17 16.32 -5.19 -4.93
C THR A 17 15.91 -5.83 -6.27
N TRP A 18 16.70 -6.78 -6.77
CA TRP A 18 16.38 -7.51 -8.00
C TRP A 18 15.10 -8.33 -7.88
N THR A 19 14.85 -8.93 -6.73
CA THR A 19 13.63 -9.69 -6.46
C THR A 19 12.40 -8.78 -6.50
N LEU A 20 12.47 -7.62 -5.85
CA LEU A 20 11.38 -6.63 -5.86
C LEU A 20 11.11 -6.08 -7.27
N LEU A 21 12.16 -5.82 -8.05
CA LEU A 21 12.02 -5.42 -9.47
C LEU A 21 11.31 -6.50 -10.28
N ALA A 22 11.72 -7.76 -10.13
CA ALA A 22 11.07 -8.88 -10.82
C ALA A 22 9.60 -9.00 -10.42
N ILE A 23 9.27 -8.89 -9.13
CA ILE A 23 7.89 -8.92 -8.63
C ILE A 23 7.04 -7.80 -9.27
N ASN A 24 7.55 -6.55 -9.28
CA ASN A 24 6.83 -5.42 -9.89
C ASN A 24 6.55 -5.65 -11.38
N VAL A 25 7.53 -6.17 -12.12
CA VAL A 25 7.36 -6.49 -13.55
C VAL A 25 6.34 -7.62 -13.76
N LEU A 26 6.43 -8.69 -12.96
CA LEU A 26 5.52 -9.84 -13.09
C LEU A 26 4.07 -9.46 -12.77
N ILE A 27 3.85 -8.66 -11.71
CA ILE A 27 2.52 -8.18 -11.35
C ILE A 27 1.97 -7.23 -12.42
N TRP A 28 2.80 -6.33 -12.96
CA TRP A 28 2.40 -5.46 -14.06
C TRP A 28 2.04 -6.26 -15.33
N LEU A 29 2.80 -7.29 -15.68
CA LEU A 29 2.43 -8.17 -16.80
C LEU A 29 1.11 -8.91 -16.54
N ALA A 30 0.84 -9.31 -15.31
CA ALA A 30 -0.43 -9.95 -14.96
C ALA A 30 -1.62 -9.00 -15.11
N THR A 31 -1.49 -7.71 -14.78
CA THR A 31 -2.55 -6.73 -15.01
C THR A 31 -2.75 -6.43 -16.50
N GLU A 32 -1.68 -6.40 -17.30
CA GLU A 32 -1.78 -6.29 -18.76
C GLU A 32 -2.57 -7.45 -19.38
N VAL A 33 -2.30 -8.69 -18.95
CA VAL A 33 -3.05 -9.88 -19.41
C VAL A 33 -4.51 -9.85 -18.96
N ALA A 34 -4.80 -9.26 -17.80
CA ALA A 34 -6.14 -9.22 -17.22
C ALA A 34 -7.05 -8.08 -17.74
N GLY A 35 -6.55 -7.23 -18.64
CA GLY A 35 -7.33 -6.15 -19.27
C GLY A 35 -6.57 -4.83 -19.44
N GLY A 36 -5.40 -4.68 -18.84
CA GLY A 36 -4.55 -3.50 -18.96
C GLY A 36 -4.28 -2.82 -17.62
N SER A 37 -3.05 -2.38 -17.39
CA SER A 37 -2.66 -1.69 -16.15
C SER A 37 -3.16 -0.24 -16.05
N THR A 38 -3.78 0.29 -17.11
CA THR A 38 -4.42 1.62 -17.11
C THR A 38 -5.92 1.56 -16.85
N ASP A 39 -6.49 0.35 -16.77
CA ASP A 39 -7.89 0.14 -16.44
C ASP A 39 -8.07 0.11 -14.91
N THR A 40 -8.93 1.00 -14.40
CA THR A 40 -9.16 1.14 -12.96
C THR A 40 -9.79 -0.11 -12.35
N ASP A 41 -10.69 -0.79 -13.05
CA ASP A 41 -11.36 -1.99 -12.54
C ASP A 41 -10.37 -3.15 -12.43
N VAL A 42 -9.47 -3.29 -13.42
CA VAL A 42 -8.36 -4.26 -13.35
C VAL A 42 -7.46 -3.96 -12.15
N LEU A 43 -7.07 -2.70 -11.93
CA LEU A 43 -6.23 -2.32 -10.80
C LEU A 43 -6.92 -2.60 -9.45
N LEU A 44 -8.21 -2.28 -9.31
CA LEU A 44 -8.98 -2.54 -8.10
C LEU A 44 -9.10 -4.04 -7.83
N ARG A 45 -9.33 -4.87 -8.85
CA ARG A 45 -9.35 -6.35 -8.71
C ARG A 45 -8.01 -6.91 -8.25
N PHE A 46 -6.90 -6.32 -8.69
CA PHE A 46 -5.55 -6.72 -8.28
C PHE A 46 -5.12 -6.14 -6.93
N GLY A 47 -5.95 -5.32 -6.28
CA GLY A 47 -5.66 -4.79 -4.96
C GLY A 47 -5.07 -3.40 -4.93
N ALA A 48 -5.38 -2.55 -5.90
CA ALA A 48 -5.12 -1.12 -5.77
C ALA A 48 -5.85 -0.56 -4.55
N MET A 49 -5.26 0.48 -3.96
CA MET A 49 -5.87 1.19 -2.85
C MET A 49 -7.11 1.93 -3.33
N TYR A 50 -8.16 1.85 -2.53
CA TYR A 50 -9.34 2.68 -2.65
C TYR A 50 -9.91 2.86 -1.25
N GLY A 51 -10.05 4.10 -0.79
CA GLY A 51 -10.37 4.41 0.60
C GLY A 51 -11.63 3.69 1.09
N PRO A 52 -12.76 3.73 0.38
CA PRO A 52 -13.97 3.03 0.80
C PRO A 52 -13.76 1.53 1.02
N TYR A 53 -13.03 0.83 0.13
CA TYR A 53 -12.76 -0.60 0.32
C TYR A 53 -11.88 -0.86 1.55
N ILE A 54 -10.86 -0.02 1.76
CA ILE A 54 -9.96 -0.15 2.91
C ILE A 54 -10.74 0.12 4.22
N ALA A 55 -11.62 1.12 4.24
CA ALA A 55 -12.49 1.41 5.38
C ALA A 55 -13.47 0.26 5.66
N ASP A 56 -13.89 -0.45 4.62
CA ASP A 56 -14.76 -1.63 4.71
C ASP A 56 -14.04 -2.91 5.17
N GLY A 57 -12.70 -2.88 5.27
CA GLY A 57 -11.91 -3.99 5.83
C GLY A 57 -10.88 -4.59 4.88
N ASP A 58 -10.79 -4.12 3.63
CA ASP A 58 -9.76 -4.55 2.67
C ASP A 58 -8.37 -3.95 2.98
N TYR A 59 -7.91 -4.06 4.23
CA TYR A 59 -6.61 -3.54 4.69
C TYR A 59 -5.43 -4.13 3.93
N TRP A 60 -5.58 -5.31 3.33
CA TRP A 60 -4.58 -5.96 2.49
C TRP A 60 -4.19 -5.10 1.27
N ARG A 61 -5.09 -4.21 0.81
CA ARG A 61 -4.82 -3.26 -0.29
C ARG A 61 -3.67 -2.30 0.01
N LEU A 62 -3.47 -1.95 1.28
CA LEU A 62 -2.34 -1.12 1.72
C LEU A 62 -0.99 -1.75 1.34
N PHE A 63 -0.93 -3.09 1.33
CA PHE A 63 0.25 -3.85 0.97
C PHE A 63 0.32 -4.13 -0.53
N THR A 64 -0.75 -4.66 -1.14
CA THR A 64 -0.73 -5.09 -2.55
C THR A 64 -0.53 -3.93 -3.51
N ALA A 65 -1.08 -2.75 -3.22
CA ALA A 65 -0.93 -1.56 -4.05
C ALA A 65 0.53 -1.12 -4.22
N MET A 66 1.43 -1.48 -3.28
CA MET A 66 2.86 -1.19 -3.37
C MET A 66 3.53 -1.83 -4.59
N PHE A 67 2.91 -2.85 -5.19
CA PHE A 67 3.49 -3.61 -6.30
C PHE A 67 2.74 -3.39 -7.63
N LEU A 68 1.60 -2.70 -7.60
CA LEU A 68 0.83 -2.34 -8.79
C LEU A 68 1.38 -1.07 -9.43
N HIS A 69 1.28 -0.96 -10.75
CA HIS A 69 1.79 0.18 -11.51
C HIS A 69 0.83 0.53 -12.63
N VAL A 70 0.56 1.82 -12.81
CA VAL A 70 -0.34 2.35 -13.85
C VAL A 70 0.45 2.63 -15.12
N GLY A 71 0.38 1.73 -16.10
CA GLY A 71 1.12 1.85 -17.35
C GLY A 71 2.63 1.66 -17.23
N LEU A 72 3.29 1.52 -18.38
CA LEU A 72 4.71 1.21 -18.47
C LEU A 72 5.61 2.33 -17.91
N THR A 73 5.26 3.60 -18.15
CA THR A 73 6.06 4.74 -17.71
C THR A 73 6.16 4.80 -16.18
N HIS A 74 5.07 4.54 -15.47
CA HIS A 74 5.05 4.51 -14.01
C HIS A 74 5.92 3.36 -13.47
N LEU A 75 5.79 2.15 -14.05
CA LEU A 75 6.66 1.02 -13.74
C LEU A 75 8.15 1.34 -13.99
N ALA A 76 8.46 1.97 -15.13
CA ALA A 76 9.83 2.29 -15.50
C ALA A 76 10.49 3.28 -14.52
N PHE A 77 9.79 4.35 -14.13
CA PHE A 77 10.34 5.33 -13.19
C PHE A 77 10.53 4.76 -11.78
N ASN A 78 9.54 4.02 -11.27
CA ASN A 78 9.68 3.36 -9.97
C ASN A 78 10.76 2.28 -10.00
N GLY A 79 10.79 1.47 -11.07
CA GLY A 79 11.81 0.45 -11.27
C GLY A 79 13.22 1.06 -11.34
N PHE A 80 13.39 2.17 -12.04
CA PHE A 80 14.65 2.89 -12.10
C PHE A 80 15.08 3.44 -10.73
N GLY A 81 14.15 4.07 -10.00
CA GLY A 81 14.40 4.55 -8.64
C GLY A 81 14.79 3.42 -7.67
N LEU A 82 14.06 2.30 -7.70
CA LEU A 82 14.35 1.12 -6.91
C LEU A 82 15.70 0.48 -7.30
N PHE A 83 16.01 0.41 -8.59
CA PHE A 83 17.29 -0.11 -9.07
C PHE A 83 18.47 0.71 -8.56
N ILE A 84 18.41 2.04 -8.60
CA ILE A 84 19.53 2.89 -8.15
C ILE A 84 19.60 2.90 -6.62
N PHE A 85 18.53 3.34 -5.97
CA PHE A 85 18.55 3.64 -4.54
C PHE A 85 18.41 2.37 -3.69
N GLY A 86 17.60 1.41 -4.13
CA GLY A 86 17.44 0.13 -3.45
C GLY A 86 18.75 -0.64 -3.37
N GLN A 87 19.50 -0.72 -4.47
CA GLN A 87 20.82 -1.37 -4.46
C GLN A 87 21.79 -0.69 -3.50
N GLN A 88 21.74 0.64 -3.41
CA GLN A 88 22.61 1.39 -2.50
C GLN A 88 22.27 1.12 -1.03
N VAL A 89 20.99 1.17 -0.66
CA VAL A 89 20.53 0.84 0.70
C VAL A 89 20.80 -0.63 1.02
N GLU A 90 20.52 -1.56 0.12
CA GLU A 90 20.79 -2.99 0.35
C GLU A 90 22.28 -3.27 0.59
N LYS A 91 23.18 -2.58 -0.11
CA LYS A 91 24.62 -2.68 0.15
C LYS A 91 24.97 -2.14 1.53
N PHE A 92 24.48 -0.96 1.91
CA PHE A 92 24.79 -0.33 3.19
C PHE A 92 24.20 -1.08 4.38
N TYR A 93 22.97 -1.56 4.27
CA TYR A 93 22.20 -2.13 5.39
C TYR A 93 22.18 -3.65 5.40
N GLY A 94 22.45 -4.29 4.27
CA GLY A 94 22.25 -5.72 4.05
C GLY A 94 20.79 -6.04 3.67
N PRO A 95 20.55 -7.25 3.12
CA PRO A 95 19.27 -7.63 2.52
C PRO A 95 18.09 -7.59 3.51
N TYR A 96 18.28 -8.10 4.73
CA TYR A 96 17.19 -8.18 5.71
C TYR A 96 16.70 -6.82 6.19
N ARG A 97 17.63 -5.92 6.54
CA ARG A 97 17.26 -4.56 6.98
C ARG A 97 16.64 -3.77 5.85
N PHE A 98 17.17 -3.90 4.63
CA PHE A 98 16.59 -3.28 3.45
C PHE A 98 15.16 -3.77 3.19
N GLY A 99 14.90 -5.08 3.25
CA GLY A 99 13.56 -5.62 3.10
C GLY A 99 12.57 -5.08 4.15
N VAL A 100 12.99 -5.02 5.43
CA VAL A 100 12.17 -4.44 6.50
C VAL A 100 11.87 -2.96 6.25
N ILE A 101 12.88 -2.17 5.87
CA ILE A 101 12.72 -0.74 5.56
C ILE A 101 11.77 -0.56 4.36
N TYR A 102 11.96 -1.32 3.28
CA TYR A 102 11.13 -1.21 2.08
C TYR A 102 9.66 -1.50 2.38
N ILE A 103 9.38 -2.62 3.06
CA ILE A 103 8.01 -3.04 3.35
C ILE A 103 7.32 -2.08 4.33
N LEU A 104 7.95 -1.80 5.47
CA LEU A 104 7.30 -0.97 6.51
C LEU A 104 7.20 0.50 6.11
N ALA A 105 8.18 1.05 5.39
CA ALA A 105 8.07 2.42 4.89
C ALA A 105 7.05 2.52 3.74
N GLY A 106 6.96 1.51 2.87
CA GLY A 106 5.92 1.43 1.85
C GLY A 106 4.52 1.40 2.45
N LEU A 107 4.29 0.52 3.44
CA LEU A 107 3.04 0.48 4.19
C LEU A 107 2.72 1.80 4.89
N ALA A 108 3.71 2.47 5.47
CA ALA A 108 3.52 3.79 6.09
C ALA A 108 3.11 4.84 5.05
N GLY A 109 3.67 4.77 3.85
CA GLY A 109 3.22 5.58 2.70
C GLY A 109 1.77 5.28 2.35
N SER A 110 1.41 4.01 2.17
CA SER A 110 0.02 3.61 1.90
C SER A 110 -0.95 4.08 3.00
N VAL A 111 -0.59 3.93 4.27
CA VAL A 111 -1.42 4.39 5.40
C VAL A 111 -1.56 5.92 5.40
N ALA A 112 -0.48 6.65 5.16
CA ALA A 112 -0.52 8.12 5.09
C ALA A 112 -1.39 8.61 3.94
N SER A 113 -1.29 7.96 2.77
CA SER A 113 -2.17 8.22 1.62
C SER A 113 -3.63 7.93 1.96
N PHE A 114 -3.92 6.74 2.48
CA PHE A 114 -5.27 6.35 2.87
C PHE A 114 -5.90 7.34 3.87
N ALA A 115 -5.15 7.76 4.89
CA ALA A 115 -5.67 8.63 5.94
C ALA A 115 -5.80 10.11 5.51
N LEU A 116 -5.15 10.54 4.42
CA LEU A 116 -5.06 11.97 4.04
C LEU A 116 -5.51 12.24 2.59
N ASN A 117 -5.82 11.20 1.81
CA ASN A 117 -6.21 11.26 0.40
C ASN A 117 -7.14 10.06 0.06
N ASP A 118 -8.31 10.03 0.67
CA ASP A 118 -9.22 8.88 0.75
C ASP A 118 -9.99 8.51 -0.54
N THR A 119 -10.12 9.43 -1.48
CA THR A 119 -11.02 9.26 -2.65
C THR A 119 -10.32 8.76 -3.92
N ALA A 120 -8.99 8.82 -4.00
CA ALA A 120 -8.25 8.45 -5.21
C ALA A 120 -7.83 6.97 -5.21
N VAL A 121 -7.90 6.34 -6.39
CA VAL A 121 -7.32 4.99 -6.57
C VAL A 121 -5.80 5.08 -6.59
N GLY A 122 -5.16 4.41 -5.63
CA GLY A 122 -3.71 4.45 -5.42
C GLY A 122 -3.03 3.14 -5.83
N ALA A 123 -1.94 3.26 -6.59
CA ALA A 123 -1.06 2.15 -6.94
C ALA A 123 0.37 2.67 -7.13
N GLY A 124 1.38 1.91 -6.70
CA GLY A 124 2.78 2.22 -6.97
C GLY A 124 3.73 1.92 -5.82
N ALA A 125 4.96 1.57 -6.17
CA ALA A 125 6.05 1.39 -5.21
C ALA A 125 6.64 2.71 -4.69
N SER A 126 6.15 3.87 -5.14
CA SER A 126 6.79 5.18 -4.90
C SER A 126 6.87 5.55 -3.42
N GLY A 127 5.88 5.19 -2.60
CA GLY A 127 5.96 5.39 -1.14
C GLY A 127 7.14 4.64 -0.52
N ALA A 128 7.35 3.38 -0.91
CA ALA A 128 8.50 2.58 -0.46
C ALA A 128 9.83 3.15 -0.97
N ILE A 129 9.87 3.65 -2.20
CA ILE A 129 11.06 4.28 -2.79
C ILE A 129 11.42 5.59 -2.06
N PHE A 130 10.42 6.40 -1.69
CA PHE A 130 10.65 7.54 -0.81
C PHE A 130 11.13 7.10 0.58
N GLY A 131 10.68 5.96 1.09
CA GLY A 131 11.24 5.32 2.27
C GLY A 131 12.71 4.94 2.13
N ILE A 132 13.12 4.43 0.97
CA ILE A 132 14.54 4.19 0.65
C ILE A 132 15.32 5.51 0.67
N LEU A 133 14.79 6.59 0.09
CA LEU A 133 15.42 7.92 0.17
C LEU A 133 15.52 8.42 1.62
N GLY A 134 14.48 8.27 2.42
CA GLY A 134 14.50 8.59 3.85
C GLY A 134 15.56 7.80 4.62
N ALA A 135 15.73 6.52 4.29
CA ALA A 135 16.78 5.67 4.85
C ALA A 135 18.19 6.13 4.45
N LEU A 136 18.41 6.54 3.20
CA LEU A 136 19.68 7.13 2.75
C LEU A 136 19.97 8.43 3.49
N VAL A 137 18.99 9.32 3.64
CA VAL A 137 19.14 10.55 4.42
C VAL A 137 19.52 10.24 5.86
N ALA A 138 18.82 9.30 6.53
CA ALA A 138 19.17 8.87 7.88
C ALA A 138 20.58 8.26 7.96
N PHE A 139 21.00 7.45 6.97
CA PHE A 139 22.36 6.91 6.90
C PHE A 139 23.40 8.03 6.98
N PHE A 140 23.25 9.05 6.12
CA PHE A 140 24.22 10.13 6.02
C PHE A 140 24.10 11.10 7.19
N VAL A 141 22.93 11.31 7.79
CA VAL A 141 22.82 12.04 9.07
C VAL A 141 23.66 11.37 10.15
N ILE A 142 23.62 10.05 10.27
CA ILE A 142 24.36 9.28 11.29
C ILE A 142 25.87 9.22 11.00
N HIS A 143 26.27 9.15 9.73
CA HIS A 143 27.65 8.84 9.33
C HIS A 143 28.43 9.98 8.68
N ARG A 144 27.81 11.13 8.36
CA ARG A 144 28.44 12.23 7.60
C ARG A 144 29.77 12.70 8.18
N ASP A 145 29.90 12.79 9.50
CA ASP A 145 31.12 13.32 10.12
C ASP A 145 32.31 12.35 9.94
N LYS A 146 32.02 11.04 9.95
CA LYS A 146 33.00 9.99 9.67
C LYS A 146 33.35 9.89 8.18
N LEU A 147 32.39 10.21 7.32
CA LEU A 147 32.53 10.21 5.86
C LEU A 147 33.07 11.53 5.30
N GLY A 148 33.22 12.56 6.14
CA GLY A 148 33.74 13.86 5.75
C GLY A 148 32.88 14.56 4.71
N GLU A 149 33.53 15.14 3.70
CA GLU A 149 32.86 15.94 2.68
C GLU A 149 31.91 15.12 1.81
N PHE A 150 32.32 13.91 1.42
CA PHE A 150 31.46 12.98 0.67
C PHE A 150 30.13 12.71 1.40
N GLY A 151 30.19 12.49 2.72
CA GLY A 151 28.99 12.26 3.52
C GLY A 151 28.06 13.46 3.59
N ARG A 152 28.63 14.67 3.72
CA ARG A 152 27.85 15.92 3.74
C ARG A 152 27.23 16.23 2.38
N GLN A 153 27.99 16.11 1.29
CA GLN A 153 27.50 16.32 -0.07
C GLN A 153 26.42 15.30 -0.44
N SER A 154 26.59 14.03 -0.07
CA SER A 154 25.58 12.98 -0.30
C SER A 154 24.29 13.30 0.45
N LEU A 155 24.37 13.71 1.72
CA LEU A 155 23.20 14.13 2.50
C LEU A 155 22.45 15.28 1.81
N THR A 156 23.18 16.34 1.43
CA THR A 156 22.59 17.48 0.71
C THR A 156 21.95 17.05 -0.60
N GLY A 157 22.61 16.20 -1.39
CA GLY A 157 22.09 15.67 -2.64
C GLY A 157 20.79 14.91 -2.48
N PHE A 158 20.70 14.00 -1.50
CA PHE A 158 19.46 13.25 -1.25
C PHE A 158 18.32 14.13 -0.71
N LEU A 159 18.62 15.14 0.12
CA LEU A 159 17.62 16.11 0.58
C LEU A 159 17.08 16.96 -0.57
N ILE A 160 17.95 17.45 -1.46
CA ILE A 160 17.55 18.20 -2.64
C ILE A 160 16.70 17.31 -3.57
N LEU A 161 17.15 16.07 -3.80
CA LEU A 161 16.40 15.12 -4.63
C LEU A 161 14.99 14.86 -4.07
N ALA A 162 14.87 14.62 -2.76
CA ALA A 162 13.57 14.42 -2.12
C ALA A 162 12.68 15.67 -2.25
N ALA A 163 13.25 16.87 -2.02
CA ALA A 163 12.52 18.13 -2.16
C ALA A 163 12.03 18.37 -3.59
N ILE A 164 12.87 18.12 -4.60
CA ILE A 164 12.50 18.26 -6.01
C ILE A 164 11.40 17.28 -6.39
N ASN A 165 11.51 16.00 -6.00
CA ASN A 165 10.48 15.01 -6.33
C ASN A 165 9.14 15.33 -5.65
N LEU A 166 9.14 15.79 -4.40
CA LEU A 166 7.91 16.26 -3.75
C LEU A 166 7.33 17.49 -4.45
N PHE A 167 8.16 18.48 -4.80
CA PHE A 167 7.71 19.68 -5.51
C PHE A 167 7.09 19.34 -6.88
N ILE A 168 7.75 18.46 -7.65
CA ILE A 168 7.22 17.96 -8.92
C ILE A 168 5.93 17.16 -8.68
N GLY A 169 5.89 16.33 -7.64
CA GLY A 169 4.70 15.56 -7.28
C GLY A 169 3.51 16.44 -6.92
N PHE A 170 3.71 17.56 -6.24
CA PHE A 170 2.63 18.55 -6.01
C PHE A 170 2.18 19.28 -7.30
N SER A 171 3.00 19.24 -8.35
CA SER A 171 2.74 19.92 -9.62
C SER A 171 2.08 19.00 -10.68
N ILE A 172 2.11 17.68 -10.48
CA ILE A 172 1.56 16.70 -11.43
C ILE A 172 0.30 16.05 -10.83
N PRO A 173 -0.86 16.15 -11.50
CA PRO A 173 -2.09 15.47 -11.06
C PRO A 173 -1.87 13.95 -10.92
N ASN A 174 -2.55 13.34 -9.95
CA ASN A 174 -2.49 11.90 -9.64
C ASN A 174 -1.16 11.41 -9.05
N VAL A 175 -0.26 12.31 -8.62
CA VAL A 175 0.90 11.94 -7.81
C VAL A 175 0.55 12.00 -6.32
N ASP A 176 0.79 10.90 -5.63
CA ASP A 176 0.46 10.75 -4.21
C ASP A 176 1.58 11.26 -3.30
N ASN A 177 1.54 12.56 -3.00
CA ASN A 177 2.54 13.18 -2.13
C ASN A 177 2.41 12.75 -0.66
N PHE A 178 1.22 12.35 -0.19
CA PHE A 178 1.06 11.85 1.18
C PHE A 178 1.73 10.49 1.34
N ALA A 179 1.63 9.61 0.33
CA ALA A 179 2.41 8.37 0.31
C ALA A 179 3.92 8.65 0.31
N HIS A 180 4.38 9.63 -0.47
CA HIS A 180 5.80 9.99 -0.54
C HIS A 180 6.30 10.54 0.80
N MET A 181 5.57 11.45 1.42
CA MET A 181 5.91 12.04 2.71
C MET A 181 5.89 11.00 3.84
N GLY A 182 4.83 10.18 3.91
CA GLY A 182 4.70 9.10 4.89
C GLY A 182 5.80 8.06 4.76
N GLY A 183 6.08 7.63 3.53
CA GLY A 183 7.16 6.71 3.22
C GLY A 183 8.53 7.27 3.61
N PHE A 184 8.85 8.51 3.20
CA PHE A 184 10.11 9.16 3.55
C PHE A 184 10.31 9.27 5.07
N ALA A 185 9.30 9.76 5.79
CA ALA A 185 9.37 9.92 7.24
C ALA A 185 9.56 8.58 7.95
N ALA A 186 8.81 7.55 7.56
CA ALA A 186 8.93 6.20 8.11
C ALA A 186 10.29 5.58 7.80
N GLY A 187 10.76 5.69 6.55
CA GLY A 187 12.07 5.19 6.14
C GLY A 187 13.21 5.83 6.93
N PHE A 188 13.14 7.14 7.17
CA PHE A 188 14.08 7.84 8.04
C PHE A 188 14.01 7.32 9.49
N ALA A 189 12.82 7.24 10.07
CA ALA A 189 12.62 6.82 11.47
C ALA A 189 13.02 5.36 11.73
N LEU A 190 12.59 4.42 10.88
CA LEU A 190 12.94 2.99 10.94
C LEU A 190 14.46 2.77 10.86
N THR A 191 15.14 3.65 10.13
CA THR A 191 16.58 3.57 9.93
C THR A 191 17.39 3.94 11.16
N LEU A 192 16.89 4.82 12.04
CA LEU A 192 17.62 5.26 13.24
C LEU A 192 18.04 4.07 14.13
N PRO A 193 17.16 3.11 14.50
CA PRO A 193 17.56 1.93 15.25
C PRO A 193 18.24 0.85 14.38
N LEU A 194 17.93 0.77 13.08
CA LEU A 194 18.43 -0.28 12.18
C LEU A 194 19.79 0.03 11.56
N ALA A 195 20.26 1.28 11.60
CA ALA A 195 21.50 1.68 10.93
C ALA A 195 22.71 0.86 11.42
N PRO A 196 23.58 0.42 10.50
CA PRO A 196 24.78 -0.32 10.87
C PRO A 196 25.67 0.54 11.78
N LYS A 197 26.23 -0.07 12.82
CA LYS A 197 27.17 0.60 13.73
C LYS A 197 28.55 0.02 13.49
N TYR A 198 29.30 0.69 12.61
CA TYR A 198 30.63 0.26 12.21
C TYR A 198 31.68 0.52 13.31
N ARG A 199 32.42 -0.54 13.66
CA ARG A 199 33.64 -0.46 14.48
C ARG A 199 34.84 -0.96 13.68
N PRO A 200 36.01 -0.33 13.84
CA PRO A 200 37.25 -0.82 13.25
C PRO A 200 37.60 -2.19 13.82
N VAL A 201 38.06 -3.08 12.94
CA VAL A 201 38.65 -4.37 13.31
C VAL A 201 40.12 -4.29 12.94
N TYR A 202 40.98 -4.53 13.91
CA TYR A 202 42.43 -4.57 13.72
C TYR A 202 42.90 -6.02 13.63
N ASP A 203 43.88 -6.29 12.78
CA ASP A 203 44.52 -7.60 12.71
C ASP A 203 45.50 -7.81 13.88
N ASN A 204 46.16 -8.98 13.92
CA ASN A 204 47.13 -9.33 14.97
C ASN A 204 48.37 -8.40 14.98
N TRP A 205 48.56 -7.59 13.94
CA TRP A 205 49.66 -6.64 13.78
C TRP A 205 49.23 -5.19 14.07
N GLY A 206 47.99 -4.98 14.52
CA GLY A 206 47.43 -3.65 14.81
C GLY A 206 47.06 -2.84 13.56
N GLN A 207 47.09 -3.44 12.36
CA GLN A 207 46.64 -2.77 11.15
C GLN A 207 45.13 -2.87 11.03
N LEU A 208 44.50 -1.81 10.49
CA LEU A 208 43.07 -1.79 10.26
C LEU A 208 42.70 -2.81 9.18
N GLY A 209 42.14 -3.95 9.57
CA GLY A 209 41.72 -5.03 8.68
C GLY A 209 40.31 -4.84 8.10
N GLY A 210 39.52 -3.90 8.64
CA GLY A 210 38.22 -3.52 8.07
C GLY A 210 37.25 -2.93 9.08
N LEU A 211 35.97 -2.86 8.70
CA LEU A 211 34.88 -2.38 9.55
C LEU A 211 33.87 -3.51 9.78
N ARG A 212 33.52 -3.75 11.04
CA ARG A 212 32.47 -4.70 11.43
C ARG A 212 31.25 -3.96 11.90
N ASP A 213 30.10 -4.36 11.38
CA ASP A 213 28.80 -3.92 11.89
C ASP A 213 28.49 -4.64 13.21
N THR A 214 28.24 -3.86 14.26
CA THR A 214 27.94 -4.33 15.61
C THR A 214 26.45 -4.30 15.96
N ASN A 215 25.61 -3.71 15.11
CA ASN A 215 24.19 -3.50 15.37
C ASN A 215 23.29 -4.59 14.75
N SER A 216 23.44 -5.86 15.15
CA SER A 216 22.66 -6.96 14.57
C SER A 216 21.13 -6.68 14.55
N ILE A 217 20.47 -7.00 13.42
CA ILE A 217 19.01 -6.88 13.27
C ILE A 217 18.26 -7.70 14.32
N LEU A 218 18.82 -8.82 14.78
CA LEU A 218 18.23 -9.68 15.81
C LEU A 218 18.09 -8.95 17.17
N LYS A 219 18.94 -7.93 17.44
CA LYS A 219 18.83 -7.09 18.63
C LYS A 219 17.77 -6.00 18.49
N GLN A 220 17.32 -5.73 17.26
CA GLN A 220 16.34 -4.70 16.92
C GLN A 220 14.98 -5.32 16.57
N TRP A 221 14.66 -6.49 17.14
CA TRP A 221 13.41 -7.21 16.87
C TRP A 221 12.16 -6.37 17.17
N TRP A 222 12.24 -5.45 18.15
CA TRP A 222 11.15 -4.57 18.58
C TRP A 222 10.72 -3.54 17.53
N VAL A 223 11.56 -3.26 16.53
CA VAL A 223 11.27 -2.26 15.49
C VAL A 223 10.03 -2.65 14.69
N ILE A 224 9.91 -3.93 14.33
CA ILE A 224 8.79 -4.44 13.55
C ILE A 224 7.46 -4.31 14.31
N PRO A 225 7.28 -4.86 15.53
CA PRO A 225 6.01 -4.76 16.24
C PRO A 225 5.64 -3.31 16.56
N VAL A 226 6.60 -2.45 16.92
CA VAL A 226 6.31 -1.03 17.15
C VAL A 226 5.81 -0.36 15.87
N ALA A 227 6.45 -0.61 14.73
CA ALA A 227 6.01 -0.08 13.45
C ALA A 227 4.61 -0.60 13.07
N LEU A 228 4.35 -1.90 13.25
CA LEU A 228 3.04 -2.48 12.97
C LEU A 228 1.93 -1.89 13.86
N ILE A 229 2.22 -1.61 15.13
CA ILE A 229 1.25 -0.91 16.02
C ILE A 229 0.96 0.50 15.50
N VAL A 230 2.00 1.26 15.11
CA VAL A 230 1.81 2.60 14.54
C VAL A 230 1.02 2.56 13.25
N LEU A 231 1.30 1.59 12.37
CA LEU A 231 0.57 1.38 11.12
C LEU A 231 -0.90 1.01 11.38
N ALA A 232 -1.16 0.12 12.33
CA ALA A 232 -2.52 -0.27 12.71
C ALA A 232 -3.30 0.93 13.27
N LEU A 233 -2.70 1.72 14.17
CA LEU A 233 -3.33 2.93 14.69
C LEU A 233 -3.60 3.96 13.59
N GLY A 234 -2.65 4.18 12.68
CA GLY A 234 -2.83 5.07 11.54
C GLY A 234 -3.95 4.60 10.61
N THR A 235 -4.05 3.29 10.36
CA THR A 235 -5.11 2.69 9.56
C THR A 235 -6.47 2.85 10.22
N MET A 236 -6.57 2.61 11.54
CA MET A 236 -7.82 2.80 12.29
C MET A 236 -8.28 4.26 12.28
N LEU A 237 -7.35 5.21 12.43
CA LEU A 237 -7.65 6.64 12.34
C LEU A 237 -8.12 7.04 10.94
N GLY A 238 -7.45 6.55 9.90
CA GLY A 238 -7.85 6.79 8.50
C GLY A 238 -9.22 6.20 8.17
N ALA A 239 -9.49 4.99 8.61
CA ALA A 239 -10.80 4.35 8.42
C ALA A 239 -11.92 5.13 9.12
N GLY A 240 -11.66 5.64 10.33
CA GLY A 240 -12.61 6.49 11.05
C GLY A 240 -12.79 7.89 10.48
N SER A 241 -11.88 8.37 9.63
CA SER A 241 -12.00 9.69 8.97
C SER A 241 -12.76 9.66 7.65
N ILE A 242 -12.88 8.48 7.03
CA ILE A 242 -13.71 8.31 5.85
C ILE A 242 -15.17 8.40 6.30
N GLY A 243 -15.86 9.46 5.86
CA GLY A 243 -17.25 9.75 6.23
C GLY A 243 -18.25 8.75 5.63
N GLU A 244 -19.50 9.16 5.48
CA GLU A 244 -20.52 8.37 4.77
C GLU A 244 -19.96 7.87 3.43
N ASN A 245 -19.90 6.56 3.28
CA ASN A 245 -19.44 5.88 2.08
C ASN A 245 -20.47 4.83 1.70
N ILE A 246 -20.41 4.40 0.44
CA ILE A 246 -21.40 3.49 -0.14
C ILE A 246 -21.54 2.20 0.72
N PHE A 247 -20.43 1.66 1.22
CA PHE A 247 -20.41 0.43 2.04
C PHE A 247 -21.02 0.62 3.42
N THR A 248 -20.90 1.81 4.02
CA THR A 248 -21.61 2.15 5.27
C THR A 248 -23.11 2.01 5.07
N HIS A 249 -23.66 2.59 4.00
CA HIS A 249 -25.08 2.48 3.68
C HIS A 249 -25.52 1.04 3.37
N VAL A 250 -24.72 0.29 2.62
CA VAL A 250 -25.00 -1.14 2.35
C VAL A 250 -25.05 -1.94 3.66
N ARG A 251 -24.09 -1.74 4.57
CA ARG A 251 -24.02 -2.44 5.86
C ARG A 251 -25.15 -2.04 6.80
N GLU A 252 -25.51 -0.76 6.85
CA GLU A 252 -26.67 -0.31 7.63
C GLU A 252 -27.97 -0.88 7.07
N ALA A 253 -28.11 -0.97 5.74
CA ALA A 253 -29.25 -1.63 5.11
C ALA A 253 -29.35 -3.12 5.50
N GLU A 254 -28.24 -3.85 5.50
CA GLU A 254 -28.20 -5.25 5.97
C GLU A 254 -28.55 -5.36 7.46
N ARG A 255 -28.03 -4.47 8.31
CA ARG A 255 -28.37 -4.45 9.74
C ARG A 255 -29.86 -4.21 9.96
N TYR A 256 -30.45 -3.23 9.26
CA TYR A 256 -31.88 -2.96 9.35
C TYR A 256 -32.72 -4.11 8.81
N LEU A 257 -32.25 -4.80 7.76
CA LEU A 257 -32.90 -6.01 7.26
C LEU A 257 -32.91 -7.12 8.33
N ASP A 258 -31.77 -7.39 8.97
CA ASP A 258 -31.65 -8.37 10.06
C ASP A 258 -32.55 -8.03 11.26
N ASP A 259 -32.70 -6.73 11.57
CA ASP A 259 -33.58 -6.22 12.62
C ASP A 259 -35.08 -6.21 12.20
N GLY A 260 -35.40 -6.50 10.94
CA GLY A 260 -36.76 -6.48 10.38
C GLY A 260 -37.30 -5.09 10.04
N GLU A 261 -36.45 -4.06 10.07
CA GLU A 261 -36.75 -2.65 9.80
C GLU A 261 -36.64 -2.32 8.29
N HIS A 262 -37.45 -2.99 7.48
CA HIS A 262 -37.37 -2.97 6.01
C HIS A 262 -37.44 -1.56 5.36
N GLU A 263 -38.19 -0.62 5.95
CA GLU A 263 -38.30 0.75 5.42
C GLU A 263 -36.97 1.51 5.56
N LEU A 264 -36.30 1.35 6.71
CA LEU A 264 -34.97 1.93 6.96
C LEU A 264 -33.92 1.25 6.10
N ALA A 265 -34.02 -0.08 5.92
CA ALA A 265 -33.14 -0.82 5.01
C ALA A 265 -33.26 -0.31 3.56
N LEU A 266 -34.48 -0.01 3.09
CA LEU A 266 -34.71 0.54 1.76
C LEU A 266 -34.18 1.99 1.61
N ASP A 267 -34.28 2.81 2.66
CA ASP A 267 -33.74 4.18 2.64
C ASP A 267 -32.21 4.15 2.51
N GLU A 268 -31.53 3.33 3.30
CA GLU A 268 -30.08 3.19 3.23
C GLU A 268 -29.62 2.60 1.89
N ILE A 269 -30.28 1.57 1.37
CA ILE A 269 -29.88 0.99 0.08
C ILE A 269 -30.13 1.95 -1.09
N ALA A 270 -31.16 2.81 -1.00
CA ALA A 270 -31.41 3.84 -1.99
C ALA A 270 -30.27 4.87 -2.03
N LYS A 271 -29.73 5.28 -0.87
CA LYS A 271 -28.54 6.15 -0.79
C LYS A 271 -27.33 5.48 -1.45
N ALA A 272 -27.08 4.20 -1.12
CA ALA A 272 -25.98 3.44 -1.71
C ALA A 272 -26.07 3.36 -3.26
N ILE A 273 -27.27 3.05 -3.79
CA ILE A 273 -27.52 2.99 -5.25
C ILE A 273 -27.38 4.36 -5.89
N GLN A 274 -27.79 5.43 -5.21
CA GLN A 274 -27.63 6.80 -5.71
C GLN A 274 -26.15 7.19 -5.83
N MET A 275 -25.34 6.77 -4.87
CA MET A 275 -23.89 7.05 -4.85
C MET A 275 -23.13 6.24 -5.90
N GLU A 276 -23.42 4.94 -6.04
CA GLU A 276 -22.81 4.08 -7.07
C GLU A 276 -23.86 3.15 -7.72
N PRO A 277 -24.47 3.58 -8.84
CA PRO A 277 -25.50 2.81 -9.55
C PRO A 277 -25.01 1.51 -10.19
N ARG A 278 -23.71 1.23 -10.19
CA ARG A 278 -23.15 -0.02 -10.72
C ARG A 278 -22.70 -0.99 -9.63
N LEU A 279 -22.83 -0.65 -8.34
CA LEU A 279 -22.43 -1.55 -7.26
C LEU A 279 -23.41 -2.72 -7.19
N ALA A 280 -22.93 -3.92 -7.53
CA ALA A 280 -23.75 -5.12 -7.62
C ALA A 280 -24.33 -5.52 -6.25
N GLU A 281 -23.56 -5.34 -5.19
CA GLU A 281 -23.88 -5.63 -3.80
C GLU A 281 -25.13 -4.85 -3.34
N SER A 282 -25.25 -3.58 -3.74
CA SER A 282 -26.42 -2.76 -3.39
C SER A 282 -27.73 -3.38 -3.90
N TYR A 283 -27.69 -3.91 -5.12
CA TYR A 283 -28.85 -4.57 -5.73
C TYR A 283 -29.12 -5.95 -5.14
N LEU A 284 -28.08 -6.66 -4.68
CA LEU A 284 -28.25 -7.94 -3.99
C LEU A 284 -28.97 -7.75 -2.65
N VAL A 285 -28.56 -6.75 -1.85
CA VAL A 285 -29.23 -6.41 -0.58
C VAL A 285 -30.66 -5.92 -0.83
N SER A 286 -30.86 -5.04 -1.81
CA SER A 286 -32.20 -4.61 -2.25
C SER A 286 -33.10 -5.81 -2.59
N ALA A 287 -32.57 -6.80 -3.29
CA ALA A 287 -33.29 -8.01 -3.64
C ALA A 287 -33.71 -8.82 -2.40
N LYS A 288 -32.84 -8.95 -1.39
CA LYS A 288 -33.15 -9.62 -0.11
C LYS A 288 -34.28 -8.90 0.61
N ILE A 289 -34.21 -7.57 0.72
CA ILE A 289 -35.24 -6.75 1.38
C ILE A 289 -36.62 -6.97 0.71
N TYR A 290 -36.68 -6.94 -0.62
CA TYR A 290 -37.94 -7.20 -1.34
C TYR A 290 -38.44 -8.64 -1.22
N ALA A 291 -37.54 -9.62 -1.08
CA ALA A 291 -37.93 -11.01 -0.87
C ALA A 291 -38.61 -11.20 0.49
N ASP A 292 -38.08 -10.59 1.56
CA ASP A 292 -38.67 -10.64 2.90
C ASP A 292 -40.00 -9.90 2.99
N LEU A 293 -40.16 -8.80 2.25
CA LEU A 293 -41.45 -8.11 2.07
C LEU A 293 -42.46 -8.91 1.23
N GLY A 294 -42.09 -10.07 0.69
CA GLY A 294 -42.93 -10.90 -0.18
C GLY A 294 -43.11 -10.35 -1.60
N ASN A 295 -42.38 -9.30 -1.98
CA ASN A 295 -42.40 -8.75 -3.33
C ASN A 295 -41.40 -9.48 -4.24
N TYR A 296 -41.69 -10.75 -4.51
CA TYR A 296 -40.81 -11.64 -5.25
C TYR A 296 -40.54 -11.20 -6.70
N ARG A 297 -41.43 -10.42 -7.32
CA ARG A 297 -41.19 -9.88 -8.68
C ARG A 297 -40.06 -8.84 -8.69
N THR A 298 -40.08 -7.92 -7.73
CA THR A 298 -39.00 -6.94 -7.60
C THR A 298 -37.72 -7.62 -7.16
N ALA A 299 -37.78 -8.50 -6.15
CA ALA A 299 -36.62 -9.27 -5.70
C ALA A 299 -35.92 -10.03 -6.84
N LEU A 300 -36.68 -10.69 -7.71
CA LEU A 300 -36.15 -11.38 -8.90
C LEU A 300 -35.46 -10.42 -9.87
N THR A 301 -36.00 -9.21 -10.04
CA THR A 301 -35.45 -8.19 -10.95
C THR A 301 -34.13 -7.65 -10.41
N GLU A 302 -34.09 -7.30 -9.13
CA GLU A 302 -32.91 -6.75 -8.45
C GLU A 302 -31.78 -7.77 -8.36
N ALA A 303 -32.07 -9.02 -7.98
CA ALA A 303 -31.06 -10.09 -7.95
C ALA A 303 -30.50 -10.39 -9.34
N GLY A 304 -31.34 -10.32 -10.38
CA GLY A 304 -30.90 -10.46 -11.77
C GLY A 304 -30.02 -9.30 -12.24
N LEU A 305 -30.27 -8.08 -11.74
CA LEU A 305 -29.42 -6.92 -12.01
C LEU A 305 -28.07 -7.04 -11.29
N ALA A 306 -28.08 -7.38 -10.00
CA ALA A 306 -26.88 -7.65 -9.21
C ALA A 306 -25.97 -8.68 -9.89
N PHE A 307 -26.55 -9.81 -10.34
CA PHE A 307 -25.82 -10.84 -11.07
C PHE A 307 -25.16 -10.32 -12.36
N ARG A 308 -25.84 -9.45 -13.11
CA ARG A 308 -25.29 -8.87 -14.35
C ARG A 308 -24.21 -7.82 -14.10
N LEU A 309 -24.30 -7.09 -13.00
CA LEU A 309 -23.33 -6.05 -12.63
C LEU A 309 -22.00 -6.66 -12.16
N GLY A 310 -22.01 -7.92 -11.72
CA GLY A 310 -20.79 -8.70 -11.49
C GLY A 310 -20.44 -8.85 -10.01
N LEU A 311 -21.19 -9.70 -9.32
CA LEU A 311 -20.88 -10.13 -7.95
C LEU A 311 -19.65 -11.05 -7.91
N ASN A 312 -19.03 -11.15 -6.74
CA ASN A 312 -18.07 -12.23 -6.43
C ASN A 312 -18.76 -13.61 -6.43
N ASP A 313 -17.97 -14.69 -6.36
CA ASP A 313 -18.51 -16.06 -6.49
C ASP A 313 -19.60 -16.38 -5.45
N ASP A 314 -19.42 -15.95 -4.20
CA ASP A 314 -20.40 -16.17 -3.12
C ASP A 314 -21.69 -15.37 -3.36
N GLY A 315 -21.57 -14.10 -3.73
CA GLY A 315 -22.70 -13.25 -4.07
C GLY A 315 -23.46 -13.74 -5.30
N GLN A 316 -22.75 -14.28 -6.31
CA GLN A 316 -23.40 -14.91 -7.46
C GLN A 316 -24.22 -16.13 -7.04
N ALA A 317 -23.68 -16.99 -6.17
CA ALA A 317 -24.39 -18.14 -5.65
C ALA A 317 -25.65 -17.71 -4.88
N GLU A 318 -25.53 -16.66 -4.05
CA GLU A 318 -26.64 -16.10 -3.28
C GLU A 318 -27.72 -15.49 -4.19
N ALA A 319 -27.32 -14.66 -5.17
CA ALA A 319 -28.25 -14.08 -6.15
C ALA A 319 -29.01 -15.17 -6.91
N VAL A 320 -28.33 -16.25 -7.32
CA VAL A 320 -28.96 -17.38 -8.01
C VAL A 320 -29.96 -18.11 -7.11
N ALA A 321 -29.63 -18.32 -5.84
CA ALA A 321 -30.55 -18.91 -4.87
C ALA A 321 -31.81 -18.05 -4.69
N LEU A 322 -31.64 -16.74 -4.51
CA LEU A 322 -32.73 -15.79 -4.33
C LEU A 322 -33.63 -15.72 -5.57
N MET A 323 -33.04 -15.68 -6.77
CA MET A 323 -33.79 -15.73 -8.04
C MET A 323 -34.61 -17.03 -8.16
N ARG A 324 -34.07 -18.16 -7.71
CA ARG A 324 -34.78 -19.46 -7.76
C ARG A 324 -35.97 -19.47 -6.80
N GLU A 325 -35.78 -18.99 -5.58
CA GLU A 325 -36.85 -18.87 -4.60
C GLU A 325 -37.96 -17.93 -5.08
N ALA A 326 -37.58 -16.72 -5.52
CA ALA A 326 -38.53 -15.73 -6.01
C ALA A 326 -39.38 -16.27 -7.16
N ARG A 327 -38.78 -17.01 -8.11
CA ARG A 327 -39.53 -17.67 -9.20
C ARG A 327 -40.51 -18.71 -8.68
N ALA A 328 -40.13 -19.51 -7.68
CA ALA A 328 -41.01 -20.53 -7.10
C ALA A 328 -42.21 -19.91 -6.36
N ARG A 329 -42.04 -18.72 -5.77
CA ARG A 329 -43.11 -18.00 -5.04
C ARG A 329 -44.05 -17.21 -5.95
N ILE A 330 -43.61 -16.88 -7.17
CA ILE A 330 -44.44 -16.19 -8.18
C ILE A 330 -45.41 -17.15 -8.88
N GLN A 331 -45.04 -18.43 -8.99
CA GLN A 331 -45.84 -19.49 -9.63
C GLN A 331 -46.98 -19.97 -8.74
#